data_AF-A0A2P5HTF7-F1
#
_entry.id   AF-A0A2P5HTF7-F1
#
_cell.length_a   1.000
_cell.length_b   1.000
_cell.length_c   1.000
_cell.angle_alpha   90.00
_cell.angle_beta   90.00
_cell.angle_gamma   90.00
#
_symmetry.space_group_name_H-M   'P 1'
#
loop_
_entity.id
_entity.type
_entity.pdbx_description
1 polymer ?
#
loop_
_entity_poly.entity_id
_entity_poly.type
_entity_poly.pdbx_seq_one_letter_code
_entity_poly.pdbx_strand_id
1 'polypeptide(L)'
;MPGAMALLAIFMLMLIEMIFHPSRRHPPVSGHVEGVRGDTTAPTDTATHPGTMRPIVGRSASIGRSLSRINRQDEERQTSEEQKQREEKQRRDMMHCFMLEAGILFHSIFIGMALSVSINNDFVVLLIAIAFHQTFEGLALGARIAAIGWPERAWKPWLMALAYGCTTPLGQAIGLATHSFYNQDSEVGLLLVGCMNAISAGLLTFQSLVELLSEDFLSDNSWEILRGRRRVYACLHVVMGAFLMSLVGAWA
;
A
#
# COMPACT_ATOMS: atom_id res chain seq x y z
N MET A 1 -26.75 -8.50 -15.31
CA MET A 1 -27.49 -7.40 -14.62
C MET A 1 -27.28 -7.41 -13.10
N PRO A 2 -27.49 -8.51 -12.34
CA PRO A 2 -27.38 -8.49 -10.87
C PRO A 2 -25.96 -8.17 -10.36
N GLY A 3 -24.93 -8.75 -10.99
CA GLY A 3 -23.53 -8.51 -10.62
C GLY A 3 -23.11 -7.05 -10.77
N ALA A 4 -23.47 -6.40 -11.87
CA ALA A 4 -23.17 -4.98 -12.10
C ALA A 4 -23.84 -4.08 -11.04
N MET A 5 -25.07 -4.38 -10.65
CA MET A 5 -25.77 -3.64 -9.59
C MET A 5 -25.11 -3.84 -8.21
N ALA A 6 -24.65 -5.06 -7.91
CA ALA A 6 -23.92 -5.35 -6.67
C ALA A 6 -22.58 -4.60 -6.61
N LEU A 7 -21.81 -4.59 -7.71
CA LEU A 7 -20.55 -3.85 -7.78
C LEU A 7 -20.76 -2.33 -7.68
N LEU A 8 -21.78 -1.81 -8.36
CA LEU A 8 -22.17 -0.41 -8.24
C LEU A 8 -22.58 -0.06 -6.81
N ALA A 9 -23.35 -0.93 -6.14
CA ALA A 9 -23.77 -0.73 -4.76
C ALA A 9 -22.59 -0.72 -3.79
N ILE A 10 -21.66 -1.67 -3.89
CA ILE A 10 -20.45 -1.72 -3.04
C ILE A 10 -19.57 -0.51 -3.29
N PHE A 11 -19.38 -0.13 -4.57
CA PHE A 11 -18.61 1.05 -4.93
C PHE A 11 -19.24 2.33 -4.37
N MET A 12 -20.56 2.50 -4.51
CA MET A 12 -21.28 3.65 -3.95
C MET A 12 -21.26 3.67 -2.41
N LEU A 13 -21.37 2.51 -1.76
CA LEU A 13 -21.21 2.39 -0.31
C LEU A 13 -19.83 2.88 0.14
N MET A 14 -18.77 2.46 -0.55
CA MET A 14 -17.43 2.96 -0.28
C MET A 14 -17.32 4.47 -0.52
N LEU A 15 -17.92 5.01 -1.59
CA LEU A 15 -17.92 6.45 -1.83
C LEU A 15 -18.65 7.22 -0.72
N ILE A 16 -19.78 6.71 -0.24
CA ILE A 16 -20.56 7.31 0.84
C ILE A 16 -19.77 7.28 2.15
N GLU A 17 -19.22 6.12 2.53
CA GLU A 17 -18.39 5.99 3.73
C GLU A 17 -17.15 6.90 3.66
N MET A 18 -16.54 6.99 2.48
CA MET A 18 -15.41 7.86 2.20
C MET A 18 -15.77 9.36 2.25
N ILE A 19 -16.96 9.77 1.86
CA ILE A 19 -17.34 11.20 1.90
C ILE A 19 -17.85 11.60 3.28
N PHE A 20 -18.60 10.72 3.96
CA PHE A 20 -19.44 11.10 5.10
C PHE A 20 -18.97 10.54 6.46
N HIS A 21 -18.02 9.61 6.53
CA HIS A 21 -17.61 9.09 7.84
C HIS A 21 -16.82 10.15 8.64
N PRO A 22 -17.31 10.60 9.81
CA PRO A 22 -16.65 11.65 10.59
C PRO A 22 -15.35 11.10 11.16
N SER A 23 -14.22 11.75 10.84
CA SER A 23 -12.93 11.46 11.45
C SER A 23 -13.05 11.44 12.97
N ARG A 24 -12.83 10.27 13.59
CA ARG A 24 -12.64 10.19 15.04
C ARG A 24 -11.42 11.03 15.38
N ARG A 25 -11.63 12.08 16.18
CA ARG A 25 -10.56 12.90 16.72
C ARG A 25 -9.75 12.01 17.67
N HIS A 26 -8.55 11.60 17.27
CA HIS A 26 -7.53 11.27 18.26
C HIS A 26 -7.11 12.59 18.92
N PRO A 27 -7.35 12.80 20.23
CA PRO A 27 -6.76 13.93 20.91
C PRO A 27 -5.23 13.76 20.88
N PRO A 28 -4.46 14.82 20.63
CA PRO A 28 -3.01 14.75 20.75
C PRO A 28 -2.66 14.39 22.19
N VAL A 29 -1.83 13.36 22.36
CA VAL A 29 -1.16 13.07 23.64
C VAL A 29 -0.18 14.22 23.89
N SER A 30 -0.68 15.29 24.52
CA SER A 30 0.14 16.40 25.02
C SER A 30 0.81 15.95 26.33
N GLY A 31 1.88 15.18 26.21
CA GLY A 31 2.84 14.97 27.29
C GLY A 31 3.86 16.10 27.34
N HIS A 32 3.42 17.34 27.58
CA HIS A 32 4.34 18.45 27.79
C HIS A 32 4.83 18.39 29.24
N VAL A 33 6.01 17.81 29.45
CA VAL A 33 6.72 17.90 30.72
C VAL A 33 7.32 19.31 30.81
N GLU A 34 6.73 20.16 31.65
CA GLU A 34 7.33 21.43 32.06
C GLU A 34 8.62 21.15 32.85
N GLY A 35 9.76 21.32 32.20
CA GLY A 35 11.07 21.29 32.82
C GLY A 35 11.25 22.50 33.74
N VAL A 36 11.27 22.26 35.05
CA VAL A 36 11.69 23.25 36.04
C VAL A 36 13.16 23.60 35.79
N ARG A 37 13.39 24.82 35.28
CA ARG A 37 14.69 25.42 35.02
C ARG A 37 15.41 25.69 36.35
N GLY A 38 16.41 24.87 36.66
CA GLY A 38 17.33 25.11 37.78
C GLY A 38 18.35 26.18 37.41
N ASP A 39 18.28 27.33 38.08
CA ASP A 39 19.42 28.25 38.18
C ASP A 39 20.47 27.60 39.09
N THR A 40 21.69 27.43 38.59
CA THR A 40 22.85 27.15 39.45
C THR A 40 24.02 27.97 38.95
N THR A 41 24.15 29.15 39.53
CA THR A 41 25.37 29.98 39.51
C THR A 41 26.47 29.28 40.30
N ALA A 42 27.65 29.17 39.69
CA ALA A 42 28.88 28.67 40.28
C ALA A 42 29.30 29.45 41.55
N PRO A 43 30.05 28.83 42.48
CA PRO A 43 30.92 29.58 43.37
C PRO A 43 32.40 29.24 43.14
N THR A 44 33.17 30.33 43.09
CA THR A 44 34.62 30.45 43.05
C THR A 44 35.27 29.94 44.33
N ASP A 45 36.43 29.29 44.18
CA ASP A 45 37.33 28.84 45.26
C ASP A 45 37.78 29.98 46.19
N THR A 46 37.84 29.72 47.51
CA THR A 46 38.86 30.31 48.42
C THR A 46 38.96 29.54 49.75
N ALA A 47 40.15 28.97 49.97
CA ALA A 47 40.92 28.78 51.20
C ALA A 47 40.27 28.46 52.59
N THR A 48 40.67 27.29 53.11
CA THR A 48 41.24 27.00 54.46
C THR A 48 40.40 27.23 55.74
N HIS A 49 39.94 26.13 56.36
CA HIS A 49 39.90 25.94 57.83
C HIS A 49 39.82 24.42 58.17
N PRO A 50 40.52 23.92 59.21
CA PRO A 50 40.40 22.53 59.65
C PRO A 50 39.38 22.42 60.77
N GLY A 51 38.30 21.68 60.55
CA GLY A 51 37.34 21.38 61.62
C GLY A 51 35.96 20.97 61.13
N THR A 52 35.68 19.68 61.30
CA THR A 52 34.34 19.12 61.57
C THR A 52 33.42 18.84 60.37
N MET A 53 32.97 17.57 60.33
CA MET A 53 31.94 16.93 59.51
C MET A 53 32.17 16.80 58.00
N ARG A 54 32.37 15.54 57.58
CA ARG A 54 32.22 15.11 56.18
C ARG A 54 30.79 15.41 55.73
N PRO A 55 30.55 16.12 54.63
CA PRO A 55 29.20 16.23 54.10
C PRO A 55 28.83 14.86 53.53
N ILE A 56 27.68 14.33 53.93
CA ILE A 56 27.10 13.12 53.34
C ILE A 56 26.62 13.49 51.92
N VAL A 57 27.56 13.62 50.99
CA VAL A 57 27.34 13.78 49.55
C VAL A 57 27.31 12.37 48.94
N GLY A 58 26.27 11.59 49.29
CA GLY A 58 26.17 10.19 48.85
C GLY A 58 24.87 9.84 48.13
N ARG A 59 23.81 10.63 48.33
CA ARG A 59 22.44 10.22 48.01
C ARG A 59 21.86 10.92 46.77
N SER A 60 22.21 12.17 46.51
CA SER A 60 21.72 12.89 45.31
C SER A 60 22.40 12.42 44.02
N ALA A 61 23.70 12.11 44.08
CA ALA A 61 24.45 11.59 42.93
C ALA A 61 24.05 10.15 42.56
N SER A 62 23.53 9.35 43.50
CA SER A 62 23.01 8.01 43.19
C SER A 62 21.61 8.05 42.57
N ILE A 63 20.76 8.98 43.00
CA ILE A 63 19.42 9.20 42.43
C ILE A 63 19.52 9.70 40.99
N GLY A 64 20.40 10.68 40.69
CA GLY A 64 20.61 11.16 39.33
C GLY A 64 21.07 10.06 38.36
N ARG A 65 21.98 9.18 38.81
CA ARG A 65 22.42 8.01 38.03
C ARG A 65 21.35 6.94 37.87
N SER A 66 20.45 6.80 38.84
CA SER A 66 19.32 5.87 38.76
C SER A 66 18.28 6.39 37.77
N LEU A 67 17.94 7.68 37.83
CA LEU A 67 17.01 8.32 36.88
C LEU A 67 17.57 8.33 35.46
N SER A 68 18.87 8.57 35.26
CA SER A 68 19.48 8.50 33.93
C SER A 68 19.46 7.07 33.35
N ARG A 69 19.56 6.03 34.19
CA ARG A 69 19.45 4.63 33.75
C ARG A 69 18.01 4.27 33.37
N ILE A 70 17.03 4.77 34.13
CA ILE A 70 15.60 4.57 33.83
C ILE A 70 15.25 5.28 32.52
N ASN A 71 15.62 6.55 32.35
CA ASN A 71 15.37 7.30 31.11
C ASN A 71 16.01 6.62 29.89
N ARG A 72 17.23 6.12 30.03
CA ARG A 72 17.91 5.38 28.95
C ARG A 72 17.22 4.04 28.65
N GLN A 73 16.75 3.31 29.67
CA GLN A 73 15.96 2.10 29.45
C GLN A 73 14.63 2.38 28.76
N ASP A 74 13.96 3.49 29.11
CA ASP A 74 12.71 3.91 28.49
C ASP A 74 12.92 4.33 27.02
N GLU A 75 13.99 5.07 26.72
CA GLU A 75 14.40 5.41 25.35
C GLU A 75 14.73 4.15 24.52
N GLU A 76 15.49 3.20 25.07
CA GLU A 76 15.82 1.93 24.40
C GLU A 76 14.55 1.09 24.16
N ARG A 77 13.58 1.11 25.09
CA ARG A 77 12.27 0.43 24.94
C ARG A 77 11.41 1.08 23.86
N GLN A 78 11.29 2.41 23.88
CA GLN A 78 10.53 3.16 22.87
C GLN A 78 11.11 2.95 21.46
N THR A 79 12.43 3.03 21.33
CA THR A 79 13.10 2.81 20.04
C THR A 79 12.86 1.40 19.49
N SER A 80 12.89 0.39 20.37
CA SER A 80 12.61 -1.01 20.01
C SER A 80 11.14 -1.22 19.63
N GLU A 81 10.19 -0.61 20.35
CA GLU A 81 8.75 -0.66 20.04
C GLU A 81 8.43 0.03 18.71
N GLU A 82 9.00 1.20 18.44
CA GLU A 82 8.86 1.92 17.17
C GLU A 82 9.45 1.13 16.00
N GLN A 83 10.64 0.53 16.19
CA GLN A 83 11.27 -0.28 15.15
C GLN A 83 10.40 -1.51 14.82
N LYS A 84 9.89 -2.19 15.84
CA LYS A 84 8.99 -3.33 15.66
C LYS A 84 7.70 -2.95 14.92
N GLN A 85 7.10 -1.81 15.26
CA GLN A 85 5.92 -1.29 14.55
C GLN A 85 6.21 -0.96 13.07
N ARG A 86 7.37 -0.36 12.78
CA ARG A 86 7.80 -0.07 11.40
C ARG A 86 8.02 -1.36 10.59
N GLU A 87 8.66 -2.37 11.17
CA GLU A 87 8.87 -3.68 10.55
C GLU A 87 7.54 -4.40 10.26
N GLU A 88 6.61 -4.38 11.22
CA GLU A 88 5.26 -4.95 11.06
C GLU A 88 4.47 -4.24 9.95
N LYS A 89 4.51 -2.91 9.92
CA LYS A 89 3.89 -2.10 8.86
C LYS A 89 4.49 -2.42 7.50
N GLN A 90 5.81 -2.43 7.37
CA GLN A 90 6.48 -2.78 6.12
C GLN A 90 6.11 -4.19 5.66
N ARG A 91 6.02 -5.16 6.58
CA ARG A 91 5.59 -6.53 6.23
C ARG A 91 4.16 -6.55 5.69
N ARG A 92 3.24 -5.79 6.30
CA ARG A 92 1.86 -5.67 5.84
C ARG A 92 1.79 -5.03 4.45
N ASP A 93 2.50 -3.93 4.23
CA ASP A 93 2.54 -3.22 2.95
C ASP A 93 3.13 -4.11 1.83
N MET A 94 4.18 -4.89 2.14
CA MET A 94 4.74 -5.89 1.23
C MET A 94 3.73 -7.00 0.89
N MET A 95 3.00 -7.52 1.88
CA MET A 95 2.00 -8.56 1.65
C MET A 95 0.83 -8.04 0.79
N HIS A 96 0.35 -6.83 1.06
CA HIS A 96 -0.70 -6.19 0.25
C HIS A 96 -0.23 -5.99 -1.19
N CYS A 97 0.98 -5.45 -1.39
CA CYS A 97 1.52 -5.23 -2.73
C CYS A 97 1.76 -6.54 -3.48
N PHE A 98 2.22 -7.59 -2.80
CA PHE A 98 2.42 -8.91 -3.41
C PHE A 98 1.09 -9.56 -3.81
N MET A 99 0.06 -9.47 -2.95
CA MET A 99 -1.25 -10.04 -3.28
C MET A 99 -1.86 -9.32 -4.48
N LEU A 100 -1.82 -7.98 -4.46
CA LEU A 100 -2.22 -7.12 -5.56
C LEU A 100 -1.49 -7.49 -6.86
N GLU A 101 -0.17 -7.58 -6.84
CA GLU A 101 0.62 -8.01 -7.99
C GLU A 101 0.15 -9.36 -8.50
N ALA A 102 0.05 -10.38 -7.64
CA ALA A 102 -0.30 -11.73 -8.03
C ALA A 102 -1.64 -11.81 -8.79
N GLY A 103 -2.66 -11.07 -8.35
CA GLY A 103 -3.94 -11.07 -9.03
C GLY A 103 -3.95 -10.26 -10.34
N ILE A 104 -3.19 -9.17 -10.43
CA ILE A 104 -2.95 -8.47 -11.72
C ILE A 104 -2.20 -9.39 -12.70
N LEU A 105 -1.15 -10.10 -12.25
CA LEU A 105 -0.43 -11.06 -13.09
C LEU A 105 -1.35 -12.17 -13.57
N PHE A 106 -2.15 -12.73 -12.66
CA PHE A 106 -3.11 -13.78 -13.01
C PHE A 106 -4.05 -13.31 -14.14
N HIS A 107 -4.64 -12.12 -14.01
CA HIS A 107 -5.50 -11.56 -15.05
C HIS A 107 -4.75 -11.30 -16.37
N SER A 108 -3.53 -10.77 -16.29
CA SER A 108 -2.71 -10.41 -17.45
C SER A 108 -2.37 -11.61 -18.35
N ILE A 109 -2.31 -12.84 -17.79
CA ILE A 109 -2.14 -14.07 -18.58
C ILE A 109 -3.35 -14.26 -19.51
N PHE A 110 -4.57 -14.10 -19.01
CA PHE A 110 -5.79 -14.26 -19.80
C PHE A 110 -5.94 -13.17 -20.85
N ILE A 111 -5.58 -11.92 -20.52
CA ILE A 111 -5.52 -10.84 -21.51
C ILE A 111 -4.56 -11.22 -22.65
N GLY A 112 -3.35 -11.69 -22.32
CA GLY A 112 -2.36 -12.10 -23.31
C GLY A 112 -2.84 -13.24 -24.20
N MET A 113 -3.50 -14.25 -23.62
CA MET A 113 -4.10 -15.35 -24.38
C MET A 113 -5.21 -14.85 -25.31
N ALA A 114 -6.11 -13.98 -24.85
CA ALA A 114 -7.18 -13.43 -25.68
C ALA A 114 -6.62 -12.64 -26.88
N LEU A 115 -5.59 -11.82 -26.65
CA LEU A 115 -4.91 -11.07 -27.71
C LEU A 115 -4.26 -11.99 -28.75
N SER A 116 -3.71 -13.13 -28.35
CA SER A 116 -3.04 -14.06 -29.28
C SER A 116 -3.96 -14.75 -30.29
N VAL A 117 -5.25 -14.82 -29.99
CA VAL A 117 -6.27 -15.47 -30.83
C VAL A 117 -6.92 -14.45 -31.77
N SER A 118 -6.90 -13.17 -31.41
CA SER A 118 -7.48 -12.12 -32.25
C SER A 118 -6.78 -12.02 -33.61
N ILE A 119 -7.56 -11.83 -34.69
CA ILE A 119 -7.09 -11.86 -36.08
C ILE A 119 -7.44 -10.53 -36.77
N ASN A 120 -6.62 -10.10 -37.73
CA ASN A 120 -6.87 -8.96 -38.61
C ASN A 120 -6.99 -7.61 -37.85
N ASN A 121 -8.04 -6.82 -38.14
CA ASN A 121 -8.22 -5.49 -37.59
C ASN A 121 -8.50 -5.54 -36.07
N ASP A 122 -9.19 -6.57 -35.61
CA ASP A 122 -9.53 -6.76 -34.19
C ASP A 122 -8.26 -6.90 -33.35
N PHE A 123 -7.23 -7.56 -33.88
CA PHE A 123 -5.91 -7.63 -33.22
C PHE A 123 -5.31 -6.24 -33.01
N VAL A 124 -5.35 -5.36 -34.02
CA VAL A 124 -4.74 -4.02 -33.92
C VAL A 124 -5.49 -3.15 -32.92
N VAL A 125 -6.83 -3.19 -32.95
CA VAL A 125 -7.68 -2.46 -32.00
C VAL A 125 -7.46 -2.97 -30.57
N LEU A 126 -7.54 -4.28 -30.36
CA LEU A 126 -7.31 -4.89 -29.04
C LEU A 126 -5.89 -4.64 -28.54
N LEU A 127 -4.87 -4.70 -29.40
CA LEU A 127 -3.50 -4.42 -29.03
C LEU A 127 -3.33 -2.98 -28.52
N ILE A 128 -3.91 -1.99 -29.22
CA ILE A 128 -3.86 -0.59 -28.80
C ILE A 128 -4.60 -0.42 -27.48
N ALA A 129 -5.80 -0.98 -27.35
CA ALA A 129 -6.59 -0.86 -26.12
C ALA A 129 -5.87 -1.48 -24.91
N ILE A 130 -5.35 -2.70 -25.06
CA ILE A 130 -4.60 -3.40 -24.03
C ILE A 130 -3.29 -2.68 -23.72
N ALA A 131 -2.60 -2.09 -24.71
CA ALA A 131 -1.39 -1.31 -24.45
C ALA A 131 -1.67 -0.12 -23.52
N PHE A 132 -2.79 0.59 -23.72
CA PHE A 132 -3.20 1.65 -22.79
C PHE A 132 -3.61 1.09 -21.42
N HIS A 133 -4.42 0.03 -21.40
CA HIS A 133 -4.85 -0.62 -20.16
C HIS A 133 -3.66 -1.07 -19.29
N GLN A 134 -2.75 -1.85 -19.88
CA GLN A 134 -1.55 -2.38 -19.24
C GLN A 134 -0.58 -1.25 -18.82
N THR A 135 -0.54 -0.13 -19.54
CA THR A 135 0.30 1.00 -19.11
C THR A 135 -0.21 1.59 -17.80
N PHE A 136 -1.53 1.81 -17.66
CA PHE A 136 -2.11 2.38 -16.45
C PHE A 136 -2.10 1.40 -15.28
N GLU A 137 -2.35 0.11 -15.51
CA GLU A 137 -2.19 -0.92 -14.49
C GLU A 137 -0.74 -1.02 -14.01
N GLY A 138 0.22 -0.97 -14.94
CA GLY A 138 1.66 -1.00 -14.62
C GLY A 138 2.13 0.22 -13.84
N LEU A 139 1.59 1.41 -14.15
CA LEU A 139 1.85 2.63 -13.38
C LEU A 139 1.27 2.53 -11.95
N ALA A 140 0.05 1.99 -11.81
CA ALA A 140 -0.58 1.79 -10.51
C ALA A 140 0.23 0.80 -9.65
N LEU A 141 0.58 -0.36 -10.20
CA LEU A 141 1.43 -1.35 -9.52
C LEU A 141 2.82 -0.77 -9.20
N GLY A 142 3.43 -0.05 -10.15
CA GLY A 142 4.73 0.60 -9.96
C GLY A 142 4.72 1.62 -8.82
N ALA A 143 3.65 2.40 -8.68
CA ALA A 143 3.49 3.33 -7.56
C ALA A 143 3.38 2.60 -6.21
N ARG A 144 2.74 1.42 -6.17
CA ARG A 144 2.65 0.58 -4.96
C ARG A 144 3.99 -0.02 -4.58
N ILE A 145 4.71 -0.55 -5.55
CA ILE A 145 6.06 -1.08 -5.35
C ILE A 145 6.97 0.05 -4.85
N ALA A 146 6.93 1.23 -5.46
CA ALA A 146 7.77 2.37 -5.08
C ALA A 146 7.45 2.93 -3.67
N ALA A 147 6.22 2.77 -3.19
CA ALA A 147 5.82 3.20 -1.85
C ALA A 147 6.39 2.32 -0.73
N ILE A 148 6.88 1.11 -1.04
CA ILE A 148 7.54 0.24 -0.06
C ILE A 148 8.96 0.77 0.19
N GLY A 149 9.35 0.88 1.46
CA GLY A 149 10.68 1.32 1.88
C GLY A 149 11.76 0.26 1.61
N TRP A 150 12.16 0.11 0.36
CA TRP A 150 13.20 -0.85 -0.04
C TRP A 150 14.59 -0.43 0.43
N PRO A 151 15.48 -1.37 0.80
CA PRO A 151 16.90 -1.08 0.99
C PRO A 151 17.56 -0.65 -0.33
N GLU A 152 18.62 0.15 -0.26
CA GLU A 152 19.27 0.81 -1.42
C GLU A 152 19.73 -0.15 -2.55
N ARG A 153 19.86 -1.45 -2.27
CA ARG A 153 20.25 -2.50 -3.23
C ARG A 153 19.21 -3.62 -3.36
N ALA A 154 17.92 -3.31 -3.20
CA ALA A 154 16.86 -4.29 -3.38
C ALA A 154 16.67 -4.66 -4.86
N TRP A 155 16.77 -5.95 -5.17
CA TRP A 155 16.45 -6.51 -6.49
C TRP A 155 14.97 -6.88 -6.65
N LYS A 156 14.26 -7.05 -5.53
CA LYS A 156 12.83 -7.39 -5.49
C LYS A 156 11.93 -6.47 -6.34
N PRO A 157 11.99 -5.12 -6.24
CA PRO A 157 11.12 -4.25 -7.05
C PRO A 157 11.36 -4.41 -8.56
N TRP A 158 12.60 -4.70 -8.97
CA TRP A 158 12.93 -4.98 -10.36
C TRP A 158 12.38 -6.32 -10.84
N LEU A 159 12.43 -7.35 -9.99
CA LEU A 159 11.83 -8.65 -10.30
C LEU A 159 10.32 -8.54 -10.47
N MET A 160 9.65 -7.79 -9.60
CA MET A 160 8.20 -7.53 -9.68
C MET A 160 7.83 -6.80 -10.98
N ALA A 161 8.57 -5.73 -11.32
CA ALA A 161 8.38 -5.03 -12.59
C ALA A 161 8.61 -5.93 -13.82
N LEU A 162 9.63 -6.80 -13.77
CA LEU A 162 9.91 -7.76 -14.83
C LEU A 162 8.81 -8.83 -14.94
N ALA A 163 8.34 -9.35 -13.82
CA ALA A 163 7.24 -10.32 -13.78
C ALA A 163 6.01 -9.72 -14.48
N TYR A 164 5.61 -8.51 -14.08
CA TYR A 164 4.53 -7.77 -14.72
C TYR A 164 4.70 -7.61 -16.23
N GLY A 165 5.87 -7.13 -16.68
CA GLY A 165 6.13 -6.91 -18.11
C GLY A 165 6.17 -8.20 -18.93
N CYS A 166 6.60 -9.32 -18.35
CA CYS A 166 6.72 -10.60 -19.05
C CYS A 166 5.42 -11.42 -19.06
N THR A 167 4.48 -11.14 -18.15
CA THR A 167 3.27 -11.95 -18.01
C THR A 167 2.35 -11.89 -19.23
N THR A 168 2.12 -10.71 -19.82
CA THR A 168 1.25 -10.60 -21.00
C THR A 168 1.87 -11.27 -22.25
N PRO A 169 3.16 -11.08 -22.57
CA PRO A 169 3.84 -11.86 -23.62
C PRO A 169 3.84 -13.37 -23.35
N LEU A 170 3.99 -13.80 -22.09
CA LEU A 170 3.88 -15.20 -21.71
C LEU A 170 2.46 -15.74 -21.98
N GLY A 171 1.42 -14.97 -21.63
CA GLY A 171 0.03 -15.28 -21.97
C GLY A 171 -0.16 -15.42 -23.48
N GLN A 172 0.41 -14.53 -24.29
CA GLN A 172 0.37 -14.64 -25.74
C GLN A 172 1.04 -15.92 -26.24
N ALA A 173 2.22 -16.26 -25.72
CA ALA A 173 2.93 -17.48 -26.08
C ALA A 173 2.12 -18.74 -25.74
N ILE A 174 1.48 -18.76 -24.56
CA ILE A 174 0.59 -19.85 -24.15
C ILE A 174 -0.63 -19.95 -25.09
N GLY A 175 -1.26 -18.82 -25.43
CA GLY A 175 -2.42 -18.79 -26.31
C GLY A 175 -2.09 -19.29 -27.72
N LEU A 176 -0.95 -18.88 -28.29
CA LEU A 176 -0.44 -19.41 -29.56
C LEU A 176 -0.12 -20.91 -29.49
N ALA A 177 0.51 -21.36 -28.39
CA ALA A 177 0.87 -22.77 -28.22
C ALA A 177 -0.36 -23.68 -28.08
N THR A 178 -1.41 -23.20 -27.40
CA THR A 178 -2.64 -23.95 -27.17
C THR A 178 -3.63 -23.87 -28.32
N HIS A 179 -3.50 -22.90 -29.23
CA HIS A 179 -4.33 -22.76 -30.42
C HIS A 179 -4.37 -24.03 -31.31
N SER A 180 -3.31 -24.84 -31.30
CA SER A 180 -3.24 -26.11 -32.06
C SER A 180 -3.85 -27.32 -31.33
N PHE A 181 -4.02 -27.24 -30.00
CA PHE A 181 -4.49 -28.36 -29.17
C PHE A 181 -5.93 -28.19 -28.68
N TYR A 182 -6.49 -26.99 -28.80
CA TYR A 182 -7.78 -26.62 -28.25
C TYR A 182 -8.61 -25.86 -29.27
N ASN A 183 -9.79 -26.40 -29.60
CA ASN A 183 -10.74 -25.66 -30.43
C ASN A 183 -11.53 -24.71 -29.53
N GLN A 184 -11.20 -23.43 -29.58
CA GLN A 184 -11.81 -22.40 -28.75
C GLN A 184 -13.31 -22.21 -29.03
N ASP A 185 -13.75 -22.62 -30.21
CA ASP A 185 -15.16 -22.62 -30.62
C ASP A 185 -15.95 -23.84 -30.10
N SER A 186 -15.29 -24.76 -29.38
CA SER A 186 -15.98 -25.88 -28.75
C SER A 186 -16.79 -25.43 -27.52
N GLU A 187 -17.80 -26.21 -27.12
CA GLU A 187 -18.63 -25.89 -25.95
C GLU A 187 -17.80 -25.89 -24.65
N VAL A 188 -16.90 -26.87 -24.49
CA VAL A 188 -15.92 -26.92 -23.39
C VAL A 188 -14.94 -25.75 -23.50
N GLY A 189 -14.55 -25.44 -24.74
CA GLY A 189 -13.95 -24.19 -25.25
C GLY A 189 -14.33 -22.94 -24.47
N LEU A 190 -15.57 -22.58 -24.73
CA LEU A 190 -16.21 -21.36 -24.26
C LEU A 190 -16.50 -21.42 -22.76
N LEU A 191 -16.84 -22.60 -22.22
CA LEU A 191 -17.07 -22.78 -20.78
C LEU A 191 -15.81 -22.53 -19.96
N LEU A 192 -14.66 -23.05 -20.37
CA LEU A 192 -13.42 -22.86 -19.63
C LEU A 192 -12.98 -21.39 -19.65
N VAL A 193 -13.00 -20.75 -20.82
CA VAL A 193 -12.65 -19.32 -20.97
C VAL A 193 -13.61 -18.44 -20.18
N GLY A 194 -14.91 -18.69 -20.28
CA GLY A 194 -15.93 -17.95 -19.53
C GLY A 194 -15.76 -18.09 -18.01
N CYS A 195 -15.53 -19.31 -17.51
CA CYS A 195 -15.29 -19.55 -16.09
C CYS A 195 -14.00 -18.88 -15.60
N MET A 196 -12.90 -18.99 -16.35
CA MET A 196 -11.63 -18.36 -15.96
C MET A 196 -11.73 -16.83 -15.98
N ASN A 197 -12.40 -16.25 -16.98
CA ASN A 197 -12.64 -14.80 -17.04
C ASN A 197 -13.54 -14.33 -15.89
N ALA A 198 -14.57 -15.10 -15.52
CA ALA A 198 -15.43 -14.77 -14.38
C ALA A 198 -14.66 -14.80 -13.05
N ILE A 199 -13.81 -15.81 -12.83
CA ILE A 199 -12.94 -15.90 -11.65
C ILE A 199 -11.96 -14.74 -11.63
N SER A 200 -11.31 -14.45 -12.75
CA SER A 200 -10.35 -13.36 -12.89
C SER A 200 -10.99 -12.00 -12.60
N ALA A 201 -12.16 -11.72 -13.19
CA ALA A 201 -12.92 -10.49 -12.93
C ALA A 201 -13.34 -10.36 -11.46
N GLY A 202 -13.77 -11.46 -10.83
CA GLY A 202 -14.12 -11.49 -9.42
C GLY A 202 -12.93 -11.17 -8.51
N LEU A 203 -11.78 -11.79 -8.76
CA LEU A 203 -10.55 -11.53 -8.03
C LEU A 203 -10.09 -10.08 -8.19
N LEU A 204 -10.00 -9.55 -9.42
CA LEU A 204 -9.62 -8.15 -9.64
C LEU A 204 -10.59 -7.15 -9.03
N THR A 205 -11.88 -7.48 -8.99
CA THR A 205 -12.87 -6.63 -8.32
C THR A 205 -12.64 -6.63 -6.80
N PHE A 206 -12.34 -7.79 -6.21
CA PHE A 206 -11.96 -7.86 -4.81
C PHE A 206 -10.69 -7.06 -4.53
N GLN A 207 -9.66 -7.19 -5.36
CA GLN A 207 -8.40 -6.47 -5.17
C GLN A 207 -8.56 -4.95 -5.34
N SER A 208 -9.32 -4.50 -6.34
CA SER A 208 -9.56 -3.07 -6.54
C SER A 208 -10.38 -2.45 -5.40
N LEU A 209 -11.43 -3.13 -4.91
CA LEU A 209 -12.30 -2.59 -3.87
C LEU A 209 -11.71 -2.75 -2.46
N VAL A 210 -11.21 -3.94 -2.13
CA VAL A 210 -10.80 -4.29 -0.76
C VAL A 210 -9.32 -4.07 -0.52
N GLU A 211 -8.44 -4.44 -1.46
CA GLU A 211 -6.99 -4.33 -1.24
C GLU A 211 -6.45 -2.94 -1.59
N LEU A 212 -6.99 -2.32 -2.65
CA LEU A 212 -6.55 -1.02 -3.15
C LEU A 212 -7.33 0.13 -2.52
N LEU A 213 -8.65 0.21 -2.76
CA LEU A 213 -9.47 1.35 -2.34
C LEU A 213 -9.64 1.42 -0.83
N SER A 214 -9.94 0.31 -0.16
CA SER A 214 -10.07 0.31 1.31
C SER A 214 -8.75 0.68 1.99
N GLU A 215 -7.62 0.12 1.55
CA GLU A 215 -6.32 0.49 2.15
C GLU A 215 -5.95 1.95 1.85
N ASP A 216 -6.25 2.48 0.66
CA ASP A 216 -5.92 3.88 0.32
C ASP A 216 -6.79 4.92 1.01
N PHE A 217 -8.04 4.59 1.34
CA PHE A 217 -9.01 5.59 1.80
C PHE A 217 -9.56 5.32 3.21
N LEU A 218 -9.53 4.08 3.68
CA LEU A 218 -10.10 3.67 4.97
C LEU A 218 -9.03 3.24 6.00
N SER A 219 -7.76 3.09 5.60
CA SER A 219 -6.65 2.81 6.52
C SER A 219 -6.36 3.99 7.45
N ASP A 220 -5.97 3.71 8.70
CA ASP A 220 -5.67 4.71 9.74
C ASP A 220 -4.67 5.78 9.28
N ASN A 221 -3.66 5.39 8.49
CA ASN A 221 -2.69 6.32 7.90
C ASN A 221 -3.32 7.30 6.91
N SER A 222 -4.30 6.84 6.12
CA SER A 222 -4.98 7.69 5.14
C SER A 222 -5.81 8.79 5.83
N TRP A 223 -6.42 8.48 6.98
CA TRP A 223 -7.19 9.44 7.76
C TRP A 223 -6.37 10.59 8.36
N GLU A 224 -5.07 10.38 8.53
CA GLU A 224 -4.15 11.43 8.95
C GLU A 224 -3.83 12.39 7.79
N ILE A 225 -3.65 11.85 6.58
CA ILE A 225 -3.15 12.59 5.40
C ILE A 225 -4.29 13.20 4.55
N LEU A 226 -5.38 12.45 4.31
CA LEU A 226 -6.52 12.84 3.46
C LEU A 226 -7.67 13.42 4.30
N ARG A 227 -7.56 14.70 4.69
CA ARG A 227 -8.64 15.43 5.39
C ARG A 227 -9.36 16.44 4.50
N GLY A 228 -10.68 16.53 4.65
CA GLY A 228 -11.53 17.54 4.01
C GLY A 228 -11.46 17.52 2.47
N ARG A 229 -11.09 18.66 1.87
CA ARG A 229 -11.08 18.85 0.40
C ARG A 229 -10.13 17.91 -0.35
N ARG A 230 -9.01 17.49 0.27
CA ARG A 230 -8.06 16.56 -0.37
C ARG A 230 -8.69 15.20 -0.65
N ARG A 231 -9.59 14.73 0.22
CA ARG A 231 -10.30 13.46 0.04
C ARG A 231 -11.28 13.50 -1.12
N VAL A 232 -11.98 14.62 -1.29
CA VAL A 232 -12.86 14.84 -2.45
C VAL A 232 -12.06 14.85 -3.75
N TYR A 233 -10.89 15.51 -3.78
CA TYR A 233 -10.02 15.47 -4.95
C TYR A 233 -9.52 14.05 -5.24
N ALA A 234 -9.11 13.29 -4.23
CA ALA A 234 -8.67 11.90 -4.40
C ALA A 234 -9.80 10.99 -4.92
N CYS A 235 -11.03 11.16 -4.41
CA CYS A 235 -12.22 10.49 -4.92
C CYS A 235 -12.50 10.82 -6.39
N LEU A 236 -12.39 12.10 -6.76
CA LEU A 236 -12.56 12.52 -8.15
C LEU A 236 -11.52 11.86 -9.07
N HIS A 237 -10.27 11.69 -8.62
CA HIS A 237 -9.24 10.99 -9.39
C HIS A 237 -9.57 9.51 -9.59
N VAL A 238 -10.11 8.83 -8.57
CA VAL A 238 -10.58 7.44 -8.69
C VAL A 238 -11.69 7.32 -9.74
N VAL A 239 -12.71 8.17 -9.66
CA VAL A 239 -13.83 8.19 -10.62
C VAL A 239 -13.35 8.52 -12.02
N MET A 240 -12.43 9.49 -12.15
CA MET A 240 -11.83 9.84 -13.44
C MET A 240 -11.03 8.67 -14.03
N GLY A 241 -10.24 7.96 -13.22
CA GLY A 241 -9.52 6.76 -13.66
C GLY A 241 -10.46 5.64 -14.13
N ALA A 242 -11.53 5.36 -13.37
CA ALA A 242 -12.55 4.39 -13.75
C ALA A 242 -13.26 4.78 -15.06
N PHE A 243 -13.56 6.07 -15.25
CA PHE A 243 -14.13 6.59 -16.48
C PHE A 243 -13.19 6.41 -17.69
N LEU A 244 -11.91 6.74 -17.54
CA LEU A 244 -10.91 6.55 -18.59
C LEU A 244 -10.74 5.06 -18.96
N MET A 245 -10.72 4.18 -17.96
CA MET A 245 -10.68 2.73 -18.18
C MET A 245 -11.93 2.21 -18.91
N SER A 246 -13.11 2.72 -18.57
CA SER A 246 -14.35 2.39 -19.28
C SER A 246 -14.33 2.87 -20.73
N LEU A 247 -13.69 4.01 -21.04
CA LEU A 247 -13.57 4.50 -22.41
C LEU A 247 -12.67 3.60 -23.25
N VAL A 248 -11.53 3.16 -22.69
CA VAL A 248 -10.63 2.19 -23.34
C VAL A 248 -11.36 0.88 -23.60
N GLY A 249 -12.11 0.38 -22.61
CA GLY A 249 -12.90 -0.83 -22.75
C GLY A 249 -14.09 -0.72 -23.71
N ALA A 250 -14.63 0.49 -23.93
CA ALA A 250 -15.68 0.72 -24.92
C ALA A 250 -15.15 0.75 -26.36
N TRP A 251 -13.83 0.93 -26.53
CA TRP A 251 -13.15 0.97 -27.81
C TRP A 251 -12.48 -0.36 -28.18
N ALA A 252 -12.24 -1.23 -27.18
CA ALA A 252 -11.76 -2.61 -27.31
C ALA A 252 -12.89 -3.57 -27.72
#